data_AF-A0A6B3GQF2-F1
#
_entry.id   AF-A0A6B3GQF2-F1
#
_cell.length_a   1.000
_cell.length_b   1.000
_cell.length_c   1.000
_cell.angle_alpha   90.00
_cell.angle_beta   90.00
_cell.angle_gamma   90.00
#
_symmetry.space_group_name_H-M   'P 1'
#
loop_
_entity.id
_entity.type
_entity.pdbx_description
1 polymer ?
#
loop_
_entity_poly.entity_id
_entity_poly.type
_entity_poly.pdbx_seq_one_letter_code
_entity_poly.pdbx_strand_id
1 'polypeptide(L)'
;EELASGADLSRTVGWFTTQYPVRLDPGTGGVGQDVKRVRDRLAAVPGRGTGYGALHGQAPSGAQIAFNYLGRFTADTPDGHWVPAPESDAVHPGPQPVLLDGHVLDLNASTLDGPDGPVLTVR
;
A
#
# COMPACT_ATOMS: atom_id res chain seq x y z
N GLU A 1 -2.93 11.69 -6.76
CA GLU A 1 -2.02 10.83 -7.52
C GLU A 1 -2.31 11.07 -8.99
N GLU A 2 -1.33 11.45 -9.80
CA GLU A 2 -1.54 11.73 -11.23
C GLU A 2 -0.88 10.59 -12.02
N LEU A 3 -1.70 9.63 -12.45
CA LEU A 3 -1.26 8.47 -13.24
C LEU A 3 -1.19 8.79 -14.74
N ALA A 4 -1.97 9.76 -15.18
CA ALA A 4 -2.00 10.27 -16.54
C ALA A 4 -2.19 11.79 -16.52
N SER A 5 -1.40 12.50 -17.31
CA SER A 5 -1.41 13.96 -17.31
C SER A 5 -2.80 14.49 -17.65
N GLY A 6 -3.37 15.30 -16.76
CA GLY A 6 -4.68 15.92 -16.96
C GLY A 6 -5.89 14.98 -16.84
N ALA A 7 -5.70 13.71 -16.44
CA ALA A 7 -6.80 12.79 -16.19
C ALA A 7 -7.26 12.85 -14.74
N ASP A 8 -8.54 13.12 -14.50
CA ASP A 8 -9.16 12.94 -13.19
C ASP A 8 -9.69 11.50 -13.04
N LEU A 9 -8.96 10.71 -12.25
CA LEU A 9 -9.31 9.32 -11.95
C LEU A 9 -9.94 9.15 -10.55
N SER A 10 -10.21 10.24 -9.83
CA SER A 10 -10.63 10.21 -8.42
C SER A 10 -11.92 9.43 -8.15
N ARG A 11 -12.77 9.26 -9.17
CA ARG A 11 -14.04 8.50 -9.11
C ARG A 11 -14.12 7.38 -10.13
N THR A 12 -12.99 6.96 -10.69
CA THR A 12 -12.94 5.86 -11.66
C THR A 12 -12.67 4.55 -10.94
N VAL A 13 -13.54 3.57 -11.14
CA VAL A 13 -13.31 2.20 -10.65
C VAL A 13 -12.42 1.47 -11.65
N GLY A 14 -11.32 0.90 -11.15
CA GLY A 14 -10.35 0.16 -11.95
C GLY A 14 -9.19 -0.31 -11.10
N TRP A 15 -8.29 -1.09 -11.70
CA TRP A 15 -7.09 -1.56 -11.02
C TRP A 15 -5.92 -0.60 -11.30
N PHE A 16 -5.64 0.27 -10.33
CA PHE A 16 -4.61 1.32 -10.44
C PHE A 16 -3.37 1.08 -9.57
N THR A 17 -3.21 -0.13 -9.02
CA THR A 17 -2.10 -0.46 -8.12
C THR A 17 -0.77 -0.32 -8.85
N THR A 18 0.12 0.52 -8.31
CA THR A 18 1.52 0.62 -8.75
C THR A 18 2.40 -0.22 -7.84
N GLN A 19 3.28 -1.04 -8.44
CA GLN A 19 4.28 -1.83 -7.72
C GLN A 19 5.68 -1.49 -8.19
N TYR A 20 6.61 -1.36 -7.26
CA TYR A 20 8.02 -1.10 -7.53
C TYR A 20 8.88 -1.54 -6.33
N PRO A 21 10.10 -2.07 -6.56
CA PRO A 21 10.97 -2.46 -5.49
C PRO A 21 11.59 -1.26 -4.79
N VAL A 22 11.75 -1.38 -3.48
CA VAL A 22 12.52 -0.46 -2.66
C VAL A 22 13.54 -1.24 -1.85
N ARG A 23 14.76 -0.72 -1.79
CA ARG A 23 15.79 -1.24 -0.87
C ARG A 23 15.77 -0.39 0.38
N LEU A 24 15.30 -0.98 1.48
CA LEU A 24 15.29 -0.37 2.80
C LEU A 24 16.52 -0.81 3.57
N ASP A 25 17.16 0.15 4.23
CA ASP A 25 18.21 -0.11 5.21
C ASP A 25 17.56 0.05 6.59
N PRO A 26 17.53 -1.01 7.43
CA PRO A 26 16.93 -0.93 8.76
C PRO A 26 17.63 0.10 9.66
N GLY A 27 18.86 0.51 9.29
CA GLY A 27 19.64 1.43 10.07
C GLY A 27 20.25 0.79 11.31
N THR A 28 21.15 1.53 11.94
CA THR A 28 21.78 1.18 13.22
C THR A 28 21.65 2.33 14.22
N GLY A 29 20.72 3.27 13.96
CA GLY A 29 20.53 4.48 14.75
C GLY A 29 19.50 4.30 15.85
N GLY A 30 19.00 5.43 16.36
CA GLY A 30 17.78 5.43 17.16
C GLY A 30 16.53 5.42 16.26
N VAL A 31 15.41 4.89 16.77
CA VAL A 31 14.13 4.72 16.04
C VAL A 31 13.76 5.94 15.18
N GLY A 32 13.86 7.16 15.73
CA GLY A 32 13.52 8.37 14.99
C GLY A 32 14.42 8.64 13.77
N GLN A 33 15.71 8.30 13.86
CA GLN A 33 16.65 8.43 12.74
C GLN A 33 16.36 7.39 11.65
N ASP A 34 16.06 6.15 12.05
CA ASP A 34 15.80 5.06 11.11
C ASP A 34 14.46 5.26 10.37
N VAL A 35 13.41 5.68 11.08
CA VAL A 35 12.13 6.08 10.46
C VAL A 35 12.33 7.23 9.48
N LYS A 36 13.10 8.26 9.86
CA LYS A 36 13.42 9.37 8.95
C LYS A 36 14.15 8.89 7.70
N ARG A 37 15.13 7.98 7.84
CA ARG A 37 15.87 7.41 6.70
C ARG A 37 14.94 6.68 5.73
N VAL A 38 14.05 5.84 6.24
CA VAL A 38 13.06 5.12 5.41
C VAL A 38 12.14 6.10 4.69
N ARG A 39 11.60 7.09 5.41
CA ARG A 39 10.75 8.14 4.83
C ARG A 39 11.46 8.89 3.70
N ASP A 40 12.69 9.35 3.94
CA ASP A 40 13.45 10.13 2.96
C ASP A 40 13.80 9.28 1.73
N ARG A 41 14.10 7.99 1.92
CA ARG A 41 14.32 7.03 0.82
C ARG A 41 13.07 6.85 -0.05
N LEU A 42 11.90 6.69 0.57
CA LEU A 42 10.63 6.54 -0.15
C LEU A 42 10.23 7.83 -0.87
N ALA A 43 10.46 8.99 -0.25
CA ALA A 43 10.15 10.29 -0.84
C ALA A 43 11.03 10.61 -2.07
N ALA A 44 12.23 10.06 -2.14
CA ALA A 44 13.14 10.25 -3.27
C ALA A 44 12.73 9.45 -4.53
N VAL A 45 11.73 8.57 -4.46
CA VAL A 45 11.28 7.76 -5.60
C VAL A 45 10.48 8.64 -6.59
N PRO A 46 10.93 8.79 -7.86
CA PRO A 46 10.22 9.57 -8.85
C PRO A 46 8.80 9.03 -9.09
N GLY A 47 7.81 9.93 -9.06
CA GLY A 47 6.42 9.58 -9.35
C GLY A 47 5.85 8.45 -8.49
N ARG A 48 6.43 8.17 -7.30
CA ARG A 48 6.06 7.00 -6.48
C ARG A 48 6.10 5.68 -7.26
N GLY A 49 7.04 5.55 -8.19
CA GLY A 49 7.29 4.31 -8.92
C GLY A 49 6.32 3.99 -10.05
N THR A 50 5.42 4.90 -10.42
CA THR A 50 4.41 4.68 -11.50
C THR A 50 5.02 4.27 -12.84
N GLY A 51 6.24 4.72 -13.15
CA GLY A 51 6.96 4.33 -14.37
C GLY A 51 7.65 2.96 -14.30
N TYR A 52 7.79 2.35 -13.13
CA TYR A 52 8.62 1.15 -12.95
C TYR A 52 8.09 -0.03 -13.78
N GLY A 53 6.80 -0.36 -13.64
CA GLY A 53 6.17 -1.46 -14.38
C GLY A 53 6.15 -1.23 -15.89
N ALA A 54 6.00 0.02 -16.35
CA ALA A 54 6.08 0.35 -17.77
C ALA A 54 7.49 0.13 -18.36
N LEU A 55 8.54 0.37 -17.55
CA LEU A 55 9.94 0.22 -17.98
C LEU A 55 10.47 -1.21 -17.87
N HIS A 56 10.02 -1.97 -16.86
CA HIS A 56 10.57 -3.29 -16.51
C HIS A 56 9.60 -4.45 -16.80
N GLY A 57 8.38 -4.16 -17.21
CA GLY A 57 7.35 -5.16 -17.47
C GLY A 57 7.10 -6.04 -16.24
N GLN A 58 7.17 -7.36 -16.45
CA GLN A 58 7.06 -8.40 -15.41
C GLN A 58 8.42 -8.97 -15.00
N ALA A 59 9.52 -8.24 -15.22
CA ALA A 59 10.84 -8.72 -14.80
C ALA A 59 10.88 -8.88 -13.26
N PRO A 60 11.38 -10.02 -12.73
CA PRO A 60 11.45 -10.22 -11.29
C PRO A 60 12.33 -9.15 -10.64
N SER A 61 11.77 -8.44 -9.66
CA SER A 61 12.51 -7.43 -8.90
C SER A 61 13.55 -8.02 -7.96
N GLY A 62 13.46 -9.33 -7.68
CA GLY A 62 14.23 -10.02 -6.64
C GLY A 62 13.79 -9.67 -5.21
N ALA A 63 12.74 -8.87 -5.03
CA ALA A 63 12.19 -8.59 -3.71
C ALA A 63 11.54 -9.85 -3.14
N GLN A 64 11.85 -10.17 -1.90
CA GLN A 64 11.26 -11.33 -1.21
C GLN A 64 10.01 -10.96 -0.40
N ILE A 65 9.79 -9.67 -0.17
CA ILE A 65 8.68 -9.15 0.65
C ILE A 65 7.86 -8.19 -0.20
N ALA A 66 6.56 -8.43 -0.29
CA ALA A 66 5.60 -7.43 -0.76
C ALA A 66 4.96 -6.73 0.43
N PHE A 67 4.73 -5.43 0.29
CA PHE A 67 4.05 -4.63 1.28
C PHE A 67 3.01 -3.74 0.61
N ASN A 68 1.80 -3.75 1.16
CA ASN A 68 0.70 -2.94 0.67
C ASN A 68 -0.06 -2.32 1.85
N TYR A 69 -0.15 -0.98 1.87
CA TYR A 69 -0.98 -0.26 2.83
C TYR A 69 -2.29 0.15 2.17
N LEU A 70 -3.38 -0.50 2.56
CA LEU A 70 -4.72 -0.30 2.00
C LEU A 70 -5.36 1.03 2.41
N GLY A 71 -4.75 1.73 3.36
CA GLY A 71 -5.23 3.01 3.85
C GLY A 71 -5.91 2.91 5.21
N ARG A 72 -6.69 3.94 5.50
CA ARG A 72 -7.36 4.15 6.77
C ARG A 72 -8.87 4.10 6.55
N PHE A 73 -9.54 3.28 7.34
CA PHE A 73 -10.97 3.04 7.28
C PHE A 73 -11.64 3.52 8.56
N THR A 74 -12.82 4.12 8.43
CA THR A 74 -13.66 4.52 9.56
C THR A 74 -14.76 3.48 9.74
N ALA A 75 -14.88 2.92 10.95
CA ALA A 75 -15.92 1.97 11.29
C ALA A 75 -17.32 2.60 11.29
N ASP A 76 -17.42 3.88 11.65
CA ASP A 76 -18.68 4.61 11.75
C ASP A 76 -18.76 5.72 10.69
N THR A 77 -19.76 5.63 9.82
CA THR A 77 -20.23 6.78 9.02
C THR A 77 -21.56 7.24 9.62
N PRO A 78 -21.82 8.57 9.75
CA PRO A 78 -23.03 9.08 10.41
C PRO A 78 -24.35 8.51 9.88
N ASP A 79 -24.37 8.13 8.60
CA ASP A 79 -25.57 7.64 7.90
C ASP A 79 -25.54 6.12 7.64
N GLY A 80 -24.48 5.42 8.02
CA GLY A 80 -24.33 3.95 7.87
C GLY A 80 -24.27 3.44 6.43
N HIS A 81 -24.31 4.32 5.42
CA HIS A 81 -24.39 3.94 4.00
C HIS A 81 -23.10 3.33 3.43
N TRP A 82 -21.95 3.60 4.06
CA TRP A 82 -20.64 3.09 3.64
C TRP A 82 -19.86 2.59 4.86
N VAL A 83 -20.28 1.44 5.37
CA VAL A 83 -19.56 0.69 6.41
C VAL A 83 -18.81 -0.49 5.79
N PRO A 84 -17.70 -0.95 6.40
CA PRO A 84 -17.11 -2.23 6.02
C PRO A 84 -18.17 -3.33 6.02
N ALA A 85 -18.19 -4.18 4.98
CA ALA A 85 -19.16 -5.27 4.93
C ALA A 85 -18.93 -6.24 6.11
N PRO A 86 -19.98 -6.90 6.66
CA PRO A 86 -19.82 -7.81 7.80
C PRO A 86 -18.85 -8.97 7.56
N GLU A 87 -18.82 -9.47 6.32
CA GLU A 87 -17.86 -10.47 5.82
C GLU A 87 -16.53 -9.87 5.39
N SER A 88 -16.46 -8.55 5.27
CA SER A 88 -15.22 -7.84 5.02
C SER A 88 -14.42 -7.88 6.30
N ASP A 89 -13.38 -8.69 6.28
CA ASP A 89 -12.28 -8.59 7.22
C ASP A 89 -11.41 -7.34 6.91
N ALA A 90 -11.99 -6.28 6.31
CA ALA A 90 -11.43 -5.05 5.72
C ALA A 90 -10.21 -5.20 4.77
N VAL A 91 -9.57 -6.38 4.75
CA VAL A 91 -8.18 -6.66 4.35
C VAL A 91 -8.02 -8.17 4.08
N HIS A 92 -9.03 -8.85 3.52
CA HIS A 92 -8.76 -10.14 2.88
C HIS A 92 -8.67 -9.88 1.40
N PRO A 93 -7.48 -9.90 0.80
CA PRO A 93 -7.45 -10.13 -0.62
C PRO A 93 -7.93 -11.57 -0.80
N GLY A 94 -9.11 -11.76 -1.39
CA GLY A 94 -9.35 -12.98 -2.17
C GLY A 94 -8.16 -13.20 -3.12
N PRO A 95 -7.90 -14.43 -3.61
CA PRO A 95 -6.67 -14.78 -4.32
C PRO A 95 -6.22 -13.63 -5.22
N GLN A 96 -5.14 -12.94 -4.81
CA GLN A 96 -4.66 -11.76 -5.51
C GLN A 96 -4.39 -12.20 -6.94
N PRO A 97 -4.92 -11.51 -7.97
CA PRO A 97 -4.70 -11.95 -9.33
C PRO A 97 -3.22 -11.77 -9.68
N VAL A 98 -2.41 -12.81 -9.54
CA VAL A 98 -1.08 -13.04 -10.17
C VAL A 98 0.01 -11.94 -9.95
N LEU A 99 -0.32 -10.80 -9.35
CA LEU A 99 0.52 -9.60 -9.32
C LEU A 99 1.57 -9.63 -8.20
N LEU A 100 1.51 -10.62 -7.30
CA LEU A 100 2.52 -10.85 -6.26
C LEU A 100 3.21 -12.21 -6.40
N ASP A 101 2.95 -12.94 -7.49
CA ASP A 101 3.57 -14.25 -7.72
C ASP A 101 5.11 -14.12 -7.65
N GLY A 102 5.71 -14.79 -6.68
CA GLY A 102 7.16 -14.87 -6.50
C GLY A 102 7.72 -14.19 -5.24
N HIS A 103 6.91 -13.51 -4.44
CA HIS A 103 7.33 -13.06 -3.11
C HIS A 103 7.23 -14.18 -2.06
N VAL A 104 8.14 -14.17 -1.08
CA VAL A 104 8.18 -15.14 0.02
C VAL A 104 7.17 -14.75 1.11
N LEU A 105 6.95 -13.45 1.29
CA LEU A 105 6.06 -12.89 2.30
C LEU A 105 5.29 -11.71 1.72
N ASP A 106 3.96 -11.76 1.82
CA ASP A 106 3.07 -10.66 1.50
C ASP A 106 2.50 -10.06 2.77
N LEU A 107 2.63 -8.74 2.93
CA LEU A 107 2.11 -8.00 4.07
C LEU A 107 1.06 -7.00 3.60
N ASN A 108 -0.18 -7.16 4.08
CA ASN A 108 -1.22 -6.16 3.90
C ASN A 108 -1.50 -5.46 5.22
N ALA A 109 -1.41 -4.13 5.19
CA ALA A 109 -1.62 -3.28 6.35
C ALA A 109 -2.82 -2.35 6.13
N SER A 110 -3.56 -2.10 7.20
CA SER A 110 -4.63 -1.10 7.21
C SER A 110 -4.76 -0.47 8.58
N THR A 111 -5.27 0.76 8.64
CA THR A 111 -5.64 1.40 9.90
C THR A 111 -7.16 1.43 10.04
N LEU A 112 -7.69 0.95 11.15
CA LEU A 112 -9.11 1.08 11.48
C LEU A 112 -9.28 2.14 12.57
N ASP A 113 -10.11 3.15 12.31
CA ASP A 113 -10.52 4.10 13.33
C ASP A 113 -11.63 3.52 14.19
N GLY A 114 -11.35 3.46 15.49
CA GLY A 114 -12.31 3.06 16.52
C GLY A 114 -12.44 4.10 17.64
N PRO A 115 -13.34 3.88 18.61
CA PRO A 115 -13.60 4.79 19.71
C PRO A 115 -12.37 5.03 20.61
N ASP A 116 -11.47 4.04 20.70
CA ASP A 116 -10.23 4.13 21.49
C ASP A 116 -9.03 4.68 20.69
N GLY A 117 -9.26 5.09 19.45
CA GLY A 117 -8.25 5.60 18.53
C GLY A 117 -7.94 4.67 17.34
N PRO A 118 -6.99 5.07 16.48
CA PRO A 118 -6.61 4.30 15.30
C PRO A 118 -5.80 3.06 15.67
N VAL A 119 -6.19 1.91 15.10
CA VAL A 119 -5.46 0.63 15.26
C VAL A 119 -4.89 0.19 13.92
N LEU A 120 -3.56 0.06 13.85
CA LEU A 120 -2.88 -0.54 12.71
C LEU A 120 -2.97 -2.07 12.81
N THR A 121 -3.47 -2.70 11.76
CA THR A 121 -3.51 -4.16 11.60
C THR A 121 -2.64 -4.57 10.43
N VAL A 122 -1.88 -5.65 10.59
CA VAL A 122 -1.05 -6.27 9.54
C VAL A 122 -1.41 -7.75 9.48
N ARG A 123 -1.60 -8.27 8.27
CA ARG A 123 -1.79 -9.70 7.98
C ARG A 123 -0.82 -10.16 6.92
#